data_AF-A0A0A9CQ57-F1
#
_entry.id   AF-A0A0A9CQ57-F1
#
_cell.length_a   1.000
_cell.length_b   1.000
_cell.length_c   1.000
_cell.angle_alpha   90.00
_cell.angle_beta   90.00
_cell.angle_gamma   90.00
#
_symmetry.space_group_name_H-M   'P 1'
#
loop_
_entity.id
_entity.type
_entity.pdbx_description
1 polymer ?
#
loop_
_entity_poly.entity_id
_entity_poly.type
_entity_poly.pdbx_seq_one_letter_code
_entity_poly.pdbx_strand_id
1 'polypeptide(L)'
;MQGTSILGAESHPLHLHGFNFFVVGQGFGNFDPAKDPAKYNLVDPVERNTVGVPAAGWVAIRFRADNPGVWFMHCHLEVHVSWGLKMAWLVLDGDQPNEKLLPPPSDLPKC
;
A
#
# COMPACT_ATOMS: atom_id res chain seq x y z
N MET A 1 7.43 4.03 17.04
CA MET A 1 6.95 5.42 16.99
C MET A 1 6.23 5.58 15.65
N GLN A 2 4.93 5.89 15.61
CA GLN A 2 4.13 5.98 14.36
C GLN A 2 3.91 7.44 13.89
N GLY A 3 4.20 8.42 14.74
CA GLY A 3 4.23 9.83 14.36
C GLY A 3 5.64 10.28 13.99
N THR A 4 5.86 10.58 12.70
CA THR A 4 7.10 11.18 12.18
C THR A 4 6.85 12.56 11.57
N SER A 5 5.81 13.26 12.05
CA SER A 5 5.47 14.62 11.58
C SER A 5 6.65 15.56 11.86
N ILE A 6 7.39 15.92 10.81
CA ILE A 6 8.47 16.91 10.86
C ILE A 6 7.95 18.30 10.50
N LEU A 7 6.99 18.40 9.56
CA LEU A 7 6.45 19.67 9.04
C LEU A 7 4.98 19.92 9.43
N GLY A 8 4.23 18.89 9.80
CA GLY A 8 2.83 18.96 10.16
C GLY A 8 2.11 17.63 9.94
N ALA A 9 0.89 17.53 10.48
CA ALA A 9 0.00 16.40 10.21
C ALA A 9 -0.73 16.62 8.88
N GLU A 10 -0.48 15.75 7.90
CA GLU A 10 -1.09 15.81 6.57
C GLU A 10 -1.75 14.47 6.22
N SER A 11 -2.80 14.51 5.40
CA SER A 11 -3.40 13.32 4.83
C SER A 11 -2.60 12.86 3.61
N HIS A 12 -2.18 11.60 3.58
CA HIS A 12 -1.40 11.06 2.47
C HIS A 12 -2.20 10.04 1.67
N PRO A 13 -2.49 10.27 0.36
CA PRO A 13 -3.10 9.25 -0.49
C PRO A 13 -2.07 8.17 -0.83
N LEU A 14 -2.13 7.00 -0.20
CA LEU A 14 -1.23 5.88 -0.49
C LEU A 14 -1.83 5.03 -1.61
N HIS A 15 -1.06 4.85 -2.68
CA HIS A 15 -1.39 4.04 -3.85
C HIS A 15 -0.48 2.81 -3.92
N LEU A 16 -1.05 1.66 -4.31
CA LEU A 16 -0.34 0.41 -4.54
C LEU A 16 -0.57 -0.03 -5.99
N HIS A 17 0.52 -0.21 -6.73
CA HIS A 17 0.50 -0.77 -8.09
C HIS A 17 0.24 -2.28 -8.04
N GLY A 18 -0.28 -2.86 -9.12
CA GLY A 18 -0.44 -4.31 -9.27
C GLY A 18 -1.55 -4.96 -8.45
N PHE A 19 -2.15 -4.23 -7.50
CA PHE A 19 -3.18 -4.73 -6.59
C PHE A 19 -4.27 -3.69 -6.33
N ASN A 20 -5.50 -4.18 -6.18
CA ASN A 20 -6.45 -3.54 -5.29
C ASN A 20 -6.29 -4.11 -3.87
N PHE A 21 -6.79 -3.38 -2.88
CA PHE A 21 -6.80 -3.78 -1.49
C PHE A 21 -8.11 -3.42 -0.81
N PHE A 22 -8.44 -4.15 0.25
CA PHE A 22 -9.57 -3.86 1.12
C PHE A 22 -9.14 -2.92 2.24
N VAL A 23 -9.84 -1.79 2.40
CA VAL A 23 -9.66 -0.91 3.56
C VAL A 23 -10.50 -1.45 4.71
N VAL A 24 -9.84 -2.13 5.65
CA VAL A 24 -10.54 -2.82 6.75
C VAL A 24 -10.69 -1.95 8.00
N GLY A 25 -9.92 -0.87 8.12
CA GLY A 25 -10.04 0.06 9.24
C GLY A 25 -9.27 1.35 9.00
N GLN A 26 -9.68 2.40 9.71
CA GLN A 26 -9.00 3.69 9.75
C GLN A 26 -9.30 4.39 11.08
N GLY A 27 -8.42 5.30 11.49
CA GLY A 27 -8.62 6.06 12.72
C GLY A 27 -7.65 7.24 12.83
N PHE A 28 -7.83 8.03 13.88
CA PHE A 28 -6.94 9.12 14.26
C PHE A 28 -6.03 8.69 15.42
N GLY A 29 -4.92 9.41 15.60
CA GLY A 29 -3.90 9.08 16.58
C GLY A 29 -3.04 7.90 16.15
N ASN A 30 -2.33 7.31 17.11
CA ASN A 30 -1.51 6.13 16.87
C ASN A 30 -2.39 4.88 16.84
N PHE A 31 -2.12 3.98 15.89
CA PHE A 31 -2.76 2.67 15.80
C PHE A 31 -2.43 1.84 17.04
N ASP A 32 -3.46 1.31 17.72
CA ASP A 32 -3.32 0.39 18.84
C ASP A 32 -3.51 -1.06 18.34
N PRO A 33 -2.42 -1.85 18.18
CA PRO A 33 -2.50 -3.20 17.66
C PRO A 33 -3.29 -4.16 18.56
N ALA A 34 -3.52 -3.82 19.84
CA ALA A 34 -4.30 -4.64 20.76
C ALA A 34 -5.81 -4.34 20.69
N LYS A 35 -6.21 -3.17 20.19
CA LYS A 35 -7.62 -2.71 20.24
C LYS A 35 -8.24 -2.47 18.87
N ASP A 36 -7.51 -1.83 17.95
CA ASP A 36 -8.09 -1.39 16.68
C ASP A 36 -8.43 -2.54 15.72
N PRO A 37 -7.68 -3.67 15.66
CA PRO A 37 -8.09 -4.82 14.84
C PRO A 37 -9.48 -5.38 15.17
N ALA A 38 -9.93 -5.25 16.42
CA ALA A 38 -11.27 -5.71 16.83
C ALA A 38 -12.41 -4.89 16.19
N LYS A 39 -12.10 -3.72 15.62
CA LYS A 39 -13.06 -2.83 14.94
C LYS A 39 -13.01 -2.96 13.42
N TYR A 40 -12.20 -3.86 12.87
CA TYR A 40 -12.07 -3.99 11.43
C TYR A 40 -13.40 -4.41 10.78
N ASN A 41 -13.75 -3.76 9.66
CA ASN A 41 -14.78 -4.28 8.78
C ASN A 41 -14.19 -5.46 7.98
N LEU A 42 -14.61 -6.67 8.34
CA LEU A 42 -14.21 -7.91 7.69
C LEU A 42 -15.35 -8.59 6.92
N VAL A 43 -16.47 -7.88 6.74
CA VAL A 43 -17.66 -8.40 6.05
C VAL A 43 -17.76 -7.80 4.65
N ASP A 44 -17.73 -6.49 4.55
CA ASP A 44 -17.90 -5.74 3.29
C ASP A 44 -16.98 -4.50 3.19
N PRO A 45 -15.67 -4.63 3.45
CA PRO A 45 -14.75 -3.51 3.33
C PRO A 45 -14.68 -3.00 1.89
N VAL A 46 -14.45 -1.69 1.74
CA VAL A 46 -14.29 -1.09 0.41
C VAL A 46 -12.98 -1.56 -0.24
N GLU A 47 -13.07 -2.02 -1.48
CA GLU A 47 -11.92 -2.39 -2.31
C GLU A 47 -11.49 -1.20 -3.18
N ARG A 48 -10.22 -0.79 -3.10
CA ARG A 48 -9.62 0.32 -3.89
C ARG A 48 -8.12 0.08 -4.11
N ASN A 49 -7.49 0.85 -4.99
CA ASN A 49 -6.03 0.87 -5.16
C ASN A 49 -5.34 2.07 -4.51
N THR A 50 -6.10 3.04 -4.01
CA THR A 50 -5.60 4.26 -3.37
C THR A 50 -6.48 4.62 -2.18
N VAL A 51 -5.87 4.97 -1.05
CA VAL A 51 -6.58 5.37 0.16
C VAL A 51 -5.87 6.55 0.84
N GLY A 52 -6.65 7.55 1.26
CA GLY A 52 -6.15 8.64 2.08
C GLY A 52 -5.90 8.15 3.50
N VAL A 53 -4.65 8.16 3.95
CA VAL A 53 -4.32 8.01 5.37
C VAL A 53 -4.70 9.32 6.07
N PRO A 54 -5.60 9.31 7.08
CA PRO A 54 -6.02 10.54 7.75
C PRO A 54 -4.83 11.30 8.34
N ALA A 55 -4.94 12.64 8.36
CA ALA A 55 -3.95 13.49 9.01
C ALA A 55 -3.80 13.10 10.49
N ALA A 56 -2.56 12.84 10.92
CA ALA A 56 -2.24 12.29 12.24
C ALA A 56 -3.06 11.04 12.59
N GLY A 57 -3.30 10.16 11.62
CA GLY A 57 -4.06 8.93 11.78
C GLY A 57 -3.41 7.73 11.13
N TRP A 58 -4.22 6.69 10.93
CA TRP A 58 -3.79 5.41 10.39
C TRP A 58 -4.87 4.81 9.49
N VAL A 59 -4.44 3.92 8.59
CA VAL A 59 -5.29 3.07 7.77
C VAL A 59 -4.74 1.65 7.83
N ALA A 60 -5.63 0.67 7.92
CA ALA A 60 -5.32 -0.75 7.78
C ALA A 60 -5.90 -1.26 6.46
N ILE A 61 -5.02 -1.81 5.61
CA ILE A 61 -5.39 -2.45 4.35
C ILE A 61 -5.10 -3.95 4.41
N ARG A 62 -5.86 -4.76 3.67
CA ARG A 62 -5.55 -6.17 3.40
C ARG A 62 -5.60 -6.42 1.90
N PHE A 63 -4.63 -7.15 1.39
CA PHE A 63 -4.59 -7.63 0.02
C PHE A 63 -3.91 -8.99 -0.01
N ARG A 64 -4.13 -9.72 -1.10
CA ARG A 64 -3.39 -10.95 -1.38
C ARG A 64 -2.24 -10.60 -2.30
N ALA A 65 -1.02 -10.99 -1.93
CA ALA A 65 0.16 -10.82 -2.77
C ALA A 65 0.27 -11.99 -3.76
N ASP A 66 -0.67 -12.07 -4.71
CA ASP A 66 -0.82 -13.17 -5.69
C ASP A 66 -0.49 -12.76 -7.13
N ASN A 67 0.16 -11.60 -7.30
CA ASN A 67 0.63 -11.09 -8.58
C ASN A 67 2.17 -10.96 -8.52
N PRO A 68 2.95 -11.94 -9.04
CA PRO A 68 4.42 -11.88 -9.04
C PRO A 68 4.95 -10.66 -9.80
N GLY A 69 5.97 -10.00 -9.25
CA GLY A 69 6.53 -8.79 -9.84
C GLY A 69 7.12 -7.82 -8.82
N VAL A 70 7.43 -6.61 -9.29
CA VAL A 70 7.91 -5.50 -8.46
C VAL A 70 6.89 -4.38 -8.50
N TRP A 71 6.19 -4.16 -7.39
CA TRP A 71 5.02 -3.28 -7.34
C TRP A 71 5.26 -2.05 -6.49
N PHE A 72 5.18 -0.89 -7.12
CA PHE A 72 5.43 0.39 -6.47
C PHE A 72 4.29 0.77 -5.52
N MET A 73 4.63 1.17 -4.29
CA MET A 73 3.68 1.74 -3.34
C MET A 73 4.20 3.10 -2.90
N HIS A 74 3.36 4.13 -3.03
CA HIS A 74 3.81 5.50 -2.82
C HIS A 74 2.66 6.45 -2.45
N CYS A 75 3.01 7.60 -1.88
CA CYS A 75 2.07 8.70 -1.77
C CYS A 75 1.76 9.21 -3.19
N HIS A 76 0.50 9.48 -3.50
CA HIS A 76 0.08 9.96 -4.83
C HIS A 76 0.23 11.48 -4.99
N LEU A 77 0.91 12.14 -4.07
CA LEU A 77 1.39 13.52 -4.20
C LEU A 77 2.82 13.46 -4.75
N GLU A 78 3.04 13.95 -5.97
CA GLU A 78 4.32 13.80 -6.69
C GLU A 78 5.53 14.33 -5.92
N VAL A 79 5.35 15.44 -5.19
CA VAL A 79 6.37 16.02 -4.31
C VAL A 79 6.81 15.04 -3.22
N HIS A 80 5.87 14.29 -2.62
CA HIS A 80 6.16 13.29 -1.61
C HIS A 80 6.80 12.03 -2.19
N VAL A 81 6.44 11.62 -3.42
CA VAL A 81 7.15 10.53 -4.12
C VAL A 81 8.62 10.89 -4.34
N SER A 82 8.86 12.14 -4.75
CA SER A 82 10.21 12.64 -5.04
C SER A 82 11.05 12.75 -3.77
N TRP A 83 10.43 13.14 -2.65
CA TRP A 83 11.08 13.20 -1.33
C TRP A 83 11.29 11.83 -0.66
N GLY A 84 10.72 10.75 -1.22
CA GLY A 84 11.01 9.39 -0.78
C GLY A 84 9.90 8.70 0.01
N LEU A 85 8.68 9.24 0.06
CA LEU A 85 7.51 8.52 0.60
C LEU A 85 7.02 7.47 -0.40
N LYS A 86 7.85 6.43 -0.54
CA LYS A 86 7.69 5.35 -1.51
C LYS A 86 8.44 4.09 -1.07
N MET A 87 7.99 2.95 -1.56
CA MET A 87 8.59 1.63 -1.38
C MET A 87 8.16 0.73 -2.55
N ALA A 88 8.71 -0.49 -2.66
CA ALA A 88 8.25 -1.48 -3.62
C ALA A 88 8.05 -2.86 -2.96
N TRP A 89 6.98 -3.55 -3.33
CA TRP A 89 6.76 -4.95 -2.99
C TRP A 89 7.45 -5.82 -4.03
N LEU A 90 8.34 -6.70 -3.59
CA LEU A 90 8.82 -7.81 -4.41
C LEU A 90 7.95 -9.02 -4.10
N VAL A 91 7.09 -9.40 -5.04
CA VAL A 91 6.26 -10.61 -4.95
C VAL A 91 6.95 -11.67 -5.79
N LEU A 92 7.38 -12.73 -5.11
CA LEU A 92 8.08 -13.85 -5.73
C LEU A 92 7.10 -14.73 -6.51
N ASP A 93 7.66 -15.48 -7.45
CA ASP A 93 6.95 -16.54 -8.15
C ASP A 93 6.37 -17.57 -7.17
N GLY A 94 5.13 -17.99 -7.43
CA GLY A 94 4.48 -19.12 -6.78
C GLY A 94 4.85 -20.46 -7.43
N ASP A 95 4.12 -21.51 -7.09
CA ASP A 95 4.41 -22.88 -7.55
C ASP A 95 3.72 -23.17 -8.89
N GLN A 96 2.59 -22.54 -9.17
CA GLN A 96 1.80 -22.81 -10.37
C GLN A 96 2.34 -22.06 -11.60
N PRO A 97 2.13 -22.59 -12.82
CA PRO A 97 2.56 -21.91 -14.05
C PRO A 97 2.00 -20.50 -14.23
N ASN A 98 0.78 -20.23 -13.71
CA ASN A 98 0.14 -18.91 -13.76
C ASN A 98 0.55 -17.99 -12.60
N GLU A 99 1.42 -18.44 -11.70
CA GLU A 99 1.99 -17.67 -10.59
C GLU A 99 3.46 -17.32 -10.88
N LYS A 100 3.81 -17.15 -12.17
CA LYS A 100 5.17 -16.78 -12.61
C LYS A 100 5.18 -15.41 -13.26
N LEU A 101 6.19 -14.61 -12.95
CA LEU A 101 6.45 -13.37 -13.67
C LEU A 101 6.84 -13.68 -15.12
N LEU A 102 6.27 -12.94 -16.07
CA LEU A 102 6.61 -13.06 -17.48
C LEU A 102 8.04 -12.57 -17.75
N PRO A 103 8.74 -13.15 -18.75
CA PRO A 103 10.04 -12.61 -19.16
C PRO A 103 9.92 -11.15 -19.64
N PRO A 104 10.96 -10.33 -19.47
CA PRO A 104 10.92 -8.94 -19.90
C PRO A 104 10.72 -8.82 -21.43
N PRO A 105 9.94 -7.82 -21.91
CA PRO A 105 9.82 -7.54 -23.33
C PRO A 105 11.18 -7.28 -24.00
N SER A 106 11.33 -7.68 -25.26
CA SER A 106 12.61 -7.53 -26.00
C SER A 106 12.99 -6.08 -26.30
N ASP A 107 12.04 -5.15 -26.21
CA ASP A 107 12.17 -3.73 -26.50
C ASP A 107 12.22 -2.86 -25.22
N LEU A 108 12.46 -3.47 -24.06
CA LEU A 108 12.58 -2.73 -22.80
C LEU A 108 13.68 -1.65 -22.90
N PRO A 109 13.42 -0.38 -22.49
CA PRO A 109 14.41 0.68 -22.52
C PRO A 109 15.68 0.33 -21.74
N LYS A 110 16.84 0.78 -22.25
CA LYS A 110 18.12 0.64 -21.55
C LYS A 110 18.19 1.61 -20.37
N CYS A 111 18.82 1.16 -19.28
CA CYS A 111 19.13 1.96 -18.10
C CYS A 111 20.18 3.04 -18.40
#